data_AF-A0A2E0V8K9-F1
#
_entry.id   AF-A0A2E0V8K9-F1
#
_cell.length_a   1.000
_cell.length_b   1.000
_cell.length_c   1.000
_cell.angle_alpha   90.00
_cell.angle_beta   90.00
_cell.angle_gamma   90.00
#
_symmetry.space_group_name_H-M   'P 1'
#
loop_
_entity.id
_entity.type
_entity.pdbx_description
1 polymer ?
#
loop_
_entity_poly.entity_id
_entity_poly.type
_entity_poly.pdbx_seq_one_letter_code
_entity_poly.pdbx_strand_id
1 'polypeptide(L)'
;MSAMFPARLLLRFLLPVLLLGFTALPVVAGEEEPESEQPRVWTSVDGRKLTGTLEEKGEDWVKLRIKDKVYKLKLEKLSQVDRDYLKTHKIRKPLVIRTELKSYKDNDLKRTLMTLDVEFTNMEENSELYLLVVWISKKKSDQRGGSVSIKEKLECFYHRDGVYSHEAGFYDNQNGDDYRGWAIRVMDMKGKIIAERASASSYLRYLKTVVTRRAPMPSGEGEDR
;
A
#
# COMPACT_ATOMS: atom_id res chain seq x y z
N MET A 1 1.02 -57.90 49.98
CA MET A 1 0.75 -57.54 51.39
C MET A 1 0.02 -56.22 51.40
N SER A 2 -1.08 -56.19 52.13
CA SER A 2 -2.11 -55.16 52.16
C SER A 2 -1.73 -53.90 52.93
N ALA A 3 -2.45 -52.82 52.61
CA ALA A 3 -2.86 -51.73 53.50
C ALA A 3 -1.75 -50.75 53.94
N MET A 4 -1.97 -49.46 54.20
CA MET A 4 -3.19 -48.69 54.48
C MET A 4 -2.79 -47.19 54.46
N PHE A 5 -3.61 -46.33 53.86
CA PHE A 5 -3.73 -44.93 54.29
C PHE A 5 -4.48 -44.89 55.64
N PRO A 6 -4.24 -43.93 56.54
CA PRO A 6 -5.01 -42.66 56.56
C PRO A 6 -4.12 -41.48 57.09
N ALA A 7 -4.52 -40.22 57.28
CA ALA A 7 -5.79 -39.54 57.41
C ALA A 7 -5.60 -38.04 57.08
N ARG A 8 -6.72 -37.40 56.71
CA ARG A 8 -6.92 -35.97 56.51
C ARG A 8 -6.72 -35.17 57.81
N LEU A 9 -6.20 -33.95 57.72
CA LEU A 9 -6.63 -32.88 58.63
C LEU A 9 -6.80 -31.57 57.85
N LEU A 10 -8.04 -31.08 57.86
CA LEU A 10 -8.48 -29.77 57.39
C LEU A 10 -8.01 -28.70 58.39
N LEU A 11 -7.47 -27.57 57.92
CA LEU A 11 -7.70 -26.31 58.61
C LEU A 11 -7.87 -25.16 57.61
N ARG A 12 -9.08 -24.61 57.62
CA ARG A 12 -9.50 -23.40 56.93
C ARG A 12 -8.85 -22.20 57.62
N PHE A 13 -8.21 -21.31 56.86
CA PHE A 13 -8.13 -19.90 57.20
C PHE A 13 -8.51 -19.06 55.99
N LEU A 14 -9.48 -18.18 56.24
CA LEU A 14 -10.10 -17.22 55.35
C LEU A 14 -9.38 -15.87 55.45
N LEU A 15 -9.26 -15.19 54.30
CA LEU A 15 -9.11 -13.74 54.07
C LEU A 15 -7.74 -13.05 54.37
N PRO A 16 -7.44 -11.86 53.78
CA PRO A 16 -7.86 -11.29 52.48
C PRO A 16 -6.74 -10.54 51.69
N VAL A 17 -7.01 -10.32 50.39
CA VAL A 17 -6.72 -9.12 49.57
C VAL A 17 -5.35 -8.44 49.75
N LEU A 18 -4.45 -8.64 48.79
CA LEU A 18 -3.46 -7.64 48.40
C LEU A 18 -3.74 -7.21 46.96
N LEU A 19 -4.32 -6.01 46.82
CA LEU A 19 -4.49 -5.27 45.57
C LEU A 19 -3.11 -4.94 44.99
N LEU A 20 -2.67 -5.72 44.00
CA LEU A 20 -1.64 -5.28 43.05
C LEU A 20 -2.36 -4.75 41.82
N GLY A 21 -2.52 -3.43 41.79
CA GLY A 21 -3.02 -2.69 40.65
C GLY A 21 -2.08 -2.85 39.46
N PHE A 22 -2.41 -3.78 38.58
CA PHE A 22 -1.96 -3.72 37.20
C PHE A 22 -2.89 -2.76 36.47
N THR A 23 -2.50 -1.49 36.42
CA THR A 23 -2.94 -0.59 35.36
C THR A 23 -2.33 -1.11 34.06
N ALA A 24 -2.98 -2.09 33.44
CA ALA A 24 -2.74 -2.39 32.04
C ALA A 24 -3.22 -1.16 31.27
N LEU A 25 -2.23 -0.45 30.71
CA LEU A 25 -2.38 0.66 29.78
C LEU A 25 -3.49 0.35 28.77
N PRO A 26 -4.30 1.34 28.36
CA PRO A 26 -5.15 1.14 27.20
C PRO A 26 -4.22 0.84 26.02
N VAL A 27 -4.32 -0.38 25.51
CA VAL A 27 -3.91 -0.68 24.15
C VAL A 27 -4.65 0.33 23.30
N VAL A 28 -3.94 1.37 22.85
CA VAL A 28 -4.35 2.13 21.68
C VAL A 28 -4.35 1.07 20.59
N ALA A 29 -5.52 0.49 20.34
CA ALA A 29 -5.78 -0.24 19.14
C ALA A 29 -5.44 0.76 18.03
N GLY A 30 -4.26 0.61 17.43
CA GLY A 30 -4.05 1.12 16.10
C GLY A 30 -5.15 0.46 15.30
N GLU A 31 -6.20 1.22 15.01
CA GLU A 31 -7.21 0.84 14.04
C GLU A 31 -6.43 0.67 12.73
N GLU A 32 -6.02 -0.57 12.44
CA GLU A 32 -5.83 -0.99 11.08
C GLU A 32 -7.20 -0.84 10.43
N GLU A 33 -7.44 0.35 9.84
CA GLU A 33 -8.61 0.55 9.00
C GLU A 33 -8.63 -0.61 7.99
N PRO A 34 -9.74 -1.34 7.87
CA PRO A 34 -9.76 -2.49 6.99
C PRO A 34 -9.47 -2.02 5.57
N GLU A 35 -8.37 -2.51 4.98
CA GLU A 35 -7.95 -2.21 3.60
C GLU A 35 -9.01 -2.65 2.55
N SER A 36 -10.04 -3.38 2.99
CA SER A 36 -11.13 -3.90 2.16
C SER A 36 -12.49 -3.76 2.84
N GLU A 37 -13.54 -3.52 2.05
CA GLU A 37 -14.93 -3.54 2.50
C GLU A 37 -15.29 -4.85 3.23
N GLN A 38 -15.83 -4.72 4.44
CA GLN A 38 -16.23 -5.86 5.26
C GLN A 38 -17.61 -6.39 4.83
N PRO A 39 -17.84 -7.71 4.89
CA PRO A 39 -19.15 -8.28 4.61
C PRO A 39 -20.17 -7.81 5.67
N ARG A 40 -21.36 -7.43 5.22
CA ARG A 40 -22.49 -7.06 6.09
C ARG A 40 -23.78 -7.76 5.68
N VAL A 41 -24.77 -7.68 6.56
CA VAL A 41 -26.13 -8.12 6.25
C VAL A 41 -26.83 -7.03 5.44
N TRP A 42 -27.38 -7.43 4.30
CA TRP A 42 -28.24 -6.64 3.42
C TRP A 42 -29.66 -7.17 3.54
N THR A 43 -30.61 -6.27 3.71
CA THR A 43 -32.02 -6.60 3.85
C THR A 43 -32.77 -6.09 2.63
N SER A 44 -33.60 -6.94 2.06
CA SER A 44 -34.50 -6.60 0.96
C SER A 44 -35.77 -5.92 1.47
N VAL A 45 -36.52 -5.28 0.57
CA VAL A 45 -37.81 -4.65 0.91
C VAL A 45 -38.87 -5.62 1.43
N ASP A 46 -38.80 -6.91 1.02
CA ASP A 46 -39.67 -7.98 1.50
C ASP A 46 -39.10 -8.68 2.76
N GLY A 47 -38.02 -8.16 3.35
CA GLY A 47 -37.47 -8.60 4.64
C GLY A 47 -36.48 -9.77 4.56
N ARG A 48 -36.17 -10.29 3.37
CA ARG A 48 -35.12 -11.32 3.21
C ARG A 48 -33.75 -10.73 3.47
N LYS A 49 -32.88 -11.50 4.12
CA LYS A 49 -31.53 -11.08 4.52
C LYS A 49 -30.47 -11.89 3.80
N LEU A 50 -29.39 -11.23 3.41
CA LEU A 50 -28.26 -11.82 2.69
C LEU A 50 -26.97 -11.21 3.24
N THR A 51 -25.92 -12.02 3.46
CA THR A 51 -24.60 -11.50 3.85
C THR A 51 -23.73 -11.32 2.61
N GLY A 52 -23.15 -10.13 2.43
CA GLY A 52 -22.29 -9.84 1.30
C GLY A 52 -21.50 -8.55 1.48
N THR A 53 -20.53 -8.35 0.59
CA THR A 53 -19.65 -7.17 0.58
C THR A 53 -20.09 -6.19 -0.49
N LEU A 54 -20.11 -4.90 -0.18
CA LEU A 54 -20.37 -3.85 -1.16
C LEU A 54 -19.14 -3.66 -2.04
N GLU A 55 -19.27 -3.81 -3.36
CA GLU A 55 -18.16 -3.58 -4.29
C GLU A 55 -18.21 -2.21 -4.96
N GLU A 56 -19.42 -1.80 -5.32
CA GLU A 56 -19.64 -0.60 -6.10
C GLU A 56 -21.05 -0.08 -5.86
N LYS A 57 -21.23 1.24 -5.94
CA LYS A 57 -22.55 1.87 -5.94
C LYS A 57 -22.63 2.92 -7.04
N GLY A 58 -23.77 3.00 -7.68
CA GLY A 58 -24.17 4.10 -8.54
C GLY A 58 -25.31 4.89 -7.89
N GLU A 59 -25.95 5.74 -8.67
CA GLU A 59 -27.06 6.59 -8.22
C GLU A 59 -28.30 5.77 -7.79
N ASP A 60 -28.64 4.72 -8.54
CA ASP A 60 -29.85 3.91 -8.34
C ASP A 60 -29.56 2.39 -8.17
N TRP A 61 -28.28 2.01 -8.11
CA TRP A 61 -27.86 0.60 -8.02
C TRP A 61 -26.66 0.37 -7.10
N VAL A 62 -26.51 -0.87 -6.66
CA VAL A 62 -25.31 -1.38 -5.97
C VAL A 62 -24.85 -2.72 -6.56
N LYS A 63 -23.56 -3.00 -6.47
CA LYS A 63 -22.99 -4.33 -6.70
C LYS A 63 -22.62 -4.94 -5.36
N LEU A 64 -23.22 -6.07 -5.06
CA LEU A 64 -22.92 -6.87 -3.87
C LEU A 64 -22.23 -8.15 -4.28
N ARG A 65 -21.08 -8.45 -3.66
CA ARG A 65 -20.47 -9.78 -3.72
C ARG A 65 -21.08 -10.64 -2.63
N ILE A 66 -21.77 -11.70 -3.03
CA ILE A 66 -22.37 -12.69 -2.13
C ILE A 66 -21.71 -14.03 -2.46
N LYS A 67 -20.91 -14.56 -1.52
CA LYS A 67 -20.01 -15.70 -1.79
C LYS A 67 -19.11 -15.38 -3.00
N ASP A 68 -19.08 -16.22 -4.02
CA ASP A 68 -18.24 -16.05 -5.22
C ASP A 68 -18.98 -15.37 -6.39
N LYS A 69 -20.15 -14.78 -6.15
CA LYS A 69 -20.97 -14.16 -7.20
C LYS A 69 -21.22 -12.68 -6.92
N VAL A 70 -21.14 -11.86 -7.97
CA VAL A 70 -21.45 -10.43 -7.92
C VAL A 70 -22.84 -10.19 -8.49
N TYR A 71 -23.68 -9.52 -7.71
CA TYR A 71 -25.06 -9.19 -8.06
C TYR A 71 -25.22 -7.68 -8.15
N LYS A 72 -25.70 -7.20 -9.31
CA LYS A 72 -26.14 -5.81 -9.47
C LYS A 72 -27.61 -5.69 -9.05
N LEU A 73 -27.90 -4.93 -8.01
CA LEU A 73 -29.23 -4.72 -7.45
C LEU A 73 -29.63 -3.25 -7.57
N LYS A 74 -30.91 -3.00 -7.83
CA LYS A 74 -31.48 -1.64 -7.73
C LYS A 74 -31.70 -1.28 -6.27
N LEU A 75 -31.47 -0.02 -5.90
CA LEU A 75 -31.66 0.48 -4.52
C LEU A 75 -33.09 0.31 -4.01
N GLU A 76 -34.08 0.38 -4.90
CA GLU A 76 -35.50 0.17 -4.57
C GLU A 76 -35.77 -1.22 -3.97
N LYS A 77 -34.92 -2.21 -4.22
CA LYS A 77 -35.05 -3.57 -3.69
C LYS A 77 -34.45 -3.74 -2.28
N LEU A 78 -33.70 -2.76 -1.79
CA LEU A 78 -33.09 -2.78 -0.47
C LEU A 78 -33.97 -2.09 0.57
N SER A 79 -33.80 -2.50 1.83
CA SER A 79 -34.45 -1.90 2.98
C SER A 79 -34.10 -0.41 3.10
N GLN A 80 -34.96 0.36 3.77
CA GLN A 80 -34.70 1.78 4.01
C GLN A 80 -33.39 1.99 4.79
N VAL A 81 -33.10 1.12 5.77
CA VAL A 81 -31.87 1.16 6.57
C VAL A 81 -30.62 0.99 5.69
N ASP A 82 -30.64 0.05 4.74
CA ASP A 82 -29.52 -0.17 3.83
C ASP A 82 -29.37 0.99 2.84
N ARG A 83 -30.49 1.56 2.36
CA ARG A 83 -30.45 2.76 1.51
C ARG A 83 -29.85 3.96 2.23
N ASP A 84 -30.20 4.16 3.49
CA ASP A 84 -29.68 5.29 4.28
C ASP A 84 -28.19 5.13 4.59
N TYR A 85 -27.72 3.91 4.86
CA TYR A 85 -26.30 3.61 4.95
C TYR A 85 -25.55 3.95 3.64
N LEU A 86 -26.11 3.57 2.49
CA LEU A 86 -25.47 3.80 1.19
C LEU A 86 -25.34 5.28 0.81
N LYS A 87 -26.15 6.18 1.40
CA LYS A 87 -26.02 7.62 1.16
C LYS A 87 -24.72 8.18 1.72
N THR A 88 -24.31 7.74 2.91
CA THR A 88 -23.14 8.27 3.61
C THR A 88 -21.89 7.41 3.46
N HIS A 89 -22.06 6.11 3.17
CA HIS A 89 -20.92 5.19 3.03
C HIS A 89 -20.11 5.49 1.76
N LYS A 90 -18.80 5.68 1.92
CA LYS A 90 -17.84 5.76 0.82
C LYS A 90 -17.15 4.41 0.67
N ILE A 91 -17.14 3.87 -0.55
CA ILE A 91 -16.43 2.63 -0.83
C ILE A 91 -14.95 2.95 -0.95
N ARG A 92 -14.15 2.44 -0.02
CA ARG A 92 -12.68 2.57 -0.08
C ARG A 92 -12.14 1.45 -0.96
N LYS A 93 -11.57 1.82 -2.11
CA LYS A 93 -10.84 0.89 -2.98
C LYS A 93 -9.35 0.96 -2.64
N PRO A 94 -8.61 -0.16 -2.72
CA PRO A 94 -7.18 -0.13 -2.48
C PRO A 94 -6.47 0.71 -3.55
N LEU A 95 -5.41 1.39 -3.13
CA LEU A 95 -4.53 2.16 -4.02
C LEU A 95 -3.93 1.24 -5.07
N VAL A 96 -4.10 1.60 -6.34
CA VAL A 96 -3.50 0.92 -7.48
C VAL A 96 -2.41 1.81 -8.05
N ILE A 97 -1.22 1.23 -8.23
CA ILE A 97 -0.09 1.89 -8.87
C ILE A 97 0.21 1.15 -10.16
N ARG A 98 0.38 1.85 -11.28
CA ARG A 98 0.83 1.26 -12.56
C ARG A 98 1.98 2.07 -13.13
N THR A 99 2.78 1.41 -13.95
CA THR A 99 3.99 1.97 -14.53
C THR A 99 4.08 1.58 -16.00
N GLU A 100 4.32 2.55 -16.87
CA GLU A 100 4.53 2.34 -18.30
C GLU A 100 5.77 3.10 -18.75
N LEU A 101 6.67 2.44 -19.49
CA LEU A 101 7.86 3.08 -20.03
C LEU A 101 7.68 3.36 -21.51
N LYS A 102 7.91 4.62 -21.90
CA LYS A 102 7.93 5.11 -23.27
C LYS A 102 9.34 5.56 -23.63
N SER A 103 9.66 5.47 -24.92
CA SER A 103 10.97 5.78 -25.48
C SER A 103 10.79 6.61 -26.74
N TYR A 104 11.45 7.76 -26.80
CA TYR A 104 11.50 8.61 -27.99
C TYR A 104 12.94 8.92 -28.36
N LYS A 105 13.28 8.80 -29.66
CA LYS A 105 14.61 9.14 -30.15
C LYS A 105 14.59 10.57 -30.71
N ASP A 106 15.35 11.44 -30.06
CA ASP A 106 15.59 12.80 -30.50
C ASP A 106 16.84 12.80 -31.38
N ASN A 107 16.62 12.85 -32.70
CA ASN A 107 17.69 12.77 -33.69
C ASN A 107 18.54 14.05 -33.72
N ASP A 108 17.96 15.21 -33.38
CA ASP A 108 18.66 16.49 -33.38
C ASP A 108 19.65 16.56 -32.21
N LEU A 109 19.22 16.10 -31.03
CA LEU A 109 20.05 16.07 -29.82
C LEU A 109 20.82 14.75 -29.64
N LYS A 110 20.73 13.83 -30.62
CA LYS A 110 21.37 12.51 -30.61
C LYS A 110 21.18 11.77 -29.27
N ARG A 111 19.98 11.85 -28.72
CA ARG A 111 19.64 11.28 -27.41
C ARG A 111 18.35 10.48 -27.49
N THR A 112 18.24 9.49 -26.61
CA THR A 112 16.98 8.77 -26.37
C THR A 112 16.36 9.31 -25.10
N LEU A 113 15.17 9.88 -25.22
CA LEU A 113 14.35 10.31 -24.10
C LEU A 113 13.53 9.12 -23.63
N MET A 114 13.71 8.75 -22.37
CA MET A 114 12.91 7.73 -21.71
C MET A 114 11.91 8.41 -20.79
N THR A 115 10.63 8.07 -20.95
CA THR A 115 9.54 8.63 -20.15
C THR A 115 8.86 7.51 -19.38
N LEU A 116 8.91 7.58 -18.05
CA LEU A 116 8.19 6.67 -17.17
C LEU A 116 6.89 7.33 -16.73
N ASP A 117 5.77 6.78 -17.17
CA ASP A 117 4.45 7.14 -16.68
C ASP A 117 4.14 6.33 -15.43
N VAL A 118 3.78 7.01 -14.35
CA VAL A 118 3.32 6.42 -13.09
C VAL A 118 1.87 6.83 -12.88
N GLU A 119 0.99 5.83 -12.88
CA GLU A 119 -0.45 6.02 -12.66
C GLU A 119 -0.79 5.68 -11.21
N PHE A 120 -1.48 6.59 -10.54
CA PHE A 120 -2.11 6.36 -9.24
C PHE A 120 -3.63 6.35 -9.39
N THR A 121 -4.29 5.35 -8.82
CA THR A 121 -5.75 5.22 -8.82
C THR A 121 -6.25 4.83 -7.44
N ASN A 122 -7.37 5.41 -7.00
CA ASN A 122 -7.96 5.24 -5.67
C ASN A 122 -7.04 5.77 -4.55
N MET A 123 -6.36 6.90 -4.77
CA MET A 123 -5.71 7.63 -3.70
C MET A 123 -6.74 8.12 -2.69
N GLU A 124 -6.40 8.00 -1.40
CA GLU A 124 -7.27 8.49 -0.34
C GLU A 124 -7.38 10.03 -0.41
N GLU A 125 -8.58 10.55 -0.16
CA GLU A 125 -8.81 12.00 -0.10
C GLU A 125 -7.88 12.64 0.96
N ASN A 126 -7.18 13.71 0.57
CA ASN A 126 -6.19 14.41 1.41
C ASN A 126 -4.95 13.58 1.77
N SER A 127 -4.71 12.44 1.11
CA SER A 127 -3.43 11.75 1.19
C SER A 127 -2.39 12.42 0.29
N GLU A 128 -1.13 12.33 0.69
CA GLU A 128 0.02 12.69 -0.13
C GLU A 128 0.96 11.49 -0.22
N LEU A 129 1.43 11.22 -1.44
CA LEU A 129 2.37 10.16 -1.75
C LEU A 129 3.69 10.78 -2.19
N TYR A 130 4.77 10.25 -1.62
CA TYR A 130 6.12 10.52 -2.08
C TYR A 130 6.54 9.48 -3.11
N LEU A 131 6.99 9.92 -4.29
CA LEU A 131 7.58 9.09 -5.33
C LEU A 131 9.07 9.42 -5.49
N LEU A 132 9.92 8.41 -5.29
CA LEU A 132 11.31 8.42 -5.74
C LEU A 132 11.41 7.66 -7.06
N VAL A 133 11.94 8.30 -8.10
CA VAL A 133 12.33 7.67 -9.36
C VAL A 133 13.84 7.66 -9.47
N VAL A 134 14.41 6.53 -9.86
CA VAL A 134 15.85 6.36 -10.09
C VAL A 134 16.05 5.84 -11.50
N TRP A 135 16.79 6.62 -12.28
CA TRP A 135 17.22 6.28 -13.62
C TRP A 135 18.60 5.63 -13.59
N ILE A 136 18.72 4.48 -14.27
CA ILE A 136 19.93 3.65 -14.22
C ILE A 136 20.57 3.65 -15.60
N SER A 137 21.86 3.97 -15.65
CA SER A 137 22.66 3.96 -16.86
C SER A 137 23.86 3.03 -16.76
N LYS A 138 24.47 2.74 -17.91
CA LYS A 138 25.79 2.08 -17.93
C LYS A 138 26.82 2.98 -17.26
N LYS A 139 27.69 2.39 -16.43
CA LYS A 139 28.78 3.12 -15.79
C LYS A 139 29.84 3.50 -16.84
N LYS A 140 30.10 4.80 -17.01
CA LYS A 140 31.06 5.31 -18.02
C LYS A 140 32.48 4.74 -17.89
N SER A 141 32.94 4.45 -16.68
CA SER A 141 34.29 3.92 -16.44
C SER A 141 34.45 2.44 -16.78
N ASP A 142 33.35 1.74 -17.10
CA ASP A 142 33.36 0.32 -17.43
C ASP A 142 33.22 0.12 -18.95
N GLN A 143 34.35 0.17 -19.66
CA GLN A 143 34.39 0.01 -21.12
C GLN A 143 34.12 -1.44 -21.57
N ARG A 144 34.31 -2.45 -20.70
CA ARG A 144 34.22 -3.88 -21.06
C ARG A 144 33.17 -4.68 -20.26
N GLY A 145 32.65 -4.17 -19.16
CA GLY A 145 31.69 -4.86 -18.29
C GLY A 145 30.25 -4.32 -18.34
N GLY A 146 29.35 -5.08 -17.70
CA GLY A 146 27.93 -4.78 -17.56
C GLY A 146 27.56 -3.92 -16.36
N SER A 147 28.53 -3.20 -15.77
CA SER A 147 28.28 -2.40 -14.56
C SER A 147 27.34 -1.22 -14.83
N VAL A 148 26.41 -1.01 -13.91
CA VAL A 148 25.42 0.08 -13.99
C VAL A 148 25.51 1.00 -12.77
N SER A 149 25.13 2.26 -12.96
CA SER A 149 25.11 3.30 -11.94
C SER A 149 23.82 4.11 -12.00
N ILE A 150 23.54 4.84 -10.92
CA ILE A 150 22.46 5.83 -10.91
C ILE A 150 22.90 7.01 -11.76
N LYS A 151 22.13 7.28 -12.82
CA LYS A 151 22.29 8.46 -13.66
C LYS A 151 21.66 9.67 -13.00
N GLU A 152 20.39 9.52 -12.63
CA GLU A 152 19.53 10.60 -12.19
C GLU A 152 18.52 10.05 -11.17
N LYS A 153 18.10 10.93 -10.26
CA LYS A 153 17.03 10.67 -9.32
C LYS A 153 16.04 11.82 -9.36
N LEU A 154 14.76 11.51 -9.19
CA LEU A 154 13.68 12.47 -9.09
C LEU A 154 12.88 12.17 -7.81
N GLU A 155 12.55 13.23 -7.08
CA GLU A 155 11.75 13.18 -5.86
C GLU A 155 10.49 14.01 -6.12
N CYS A 156 9.30 13.40 -6.03
CA CYS A 156 8.03 14.02 -6.39
C CYS A 156 6.96 13.73 -5.33
N PHE A 157 5.98 14.63 -5.20
CA PHE A 157 4.85 14.51 -4.29
C PHE A 157 3.55 14.60 -5.06
N TYR A 158 2.62 13.68 -4.78
CA TYR A 158 1.32 13.58 -5.46
C TYR A 158 0.19 13.49 -4.45
N HIS A 159 -0.90 14.20 -4.72
CA HIS A 159 -2.04 14.35 -3.79
C HIS A 159 -3.38 13.92 -4.41
N ARG A 160 -3.36 13.33 -5.61
CA ARG A 160 -4.57 12.94 -6.35
C ARG A 160 -4.29 11.85 -7.36
N ASP A 161 -5.34 11.15 -7.76
CA ASP A 161 -5.32 10.23 -8.89
C ASP A 161 -4.86 10.92 -10.17
N GLY A 162 -4.14 10.17 -11.01
CA GLY A 162 -3.64 10.67 -12.28
C GLY A 162 -2.47 9.87 -12.83
N VAL A 163 -2.10 10.21 -14.06
CA VAL A 163 -0.89 9.72 -14.74
C VAL A 163 0.16 10.81 -14.72
N TYR A 164 1.34 10.48 -14.20
CA TYR A 164 2.46 11.40 -14.06
C TYR A 164 3.67 10.91 -14.82
N SER A 165 4.13 11.72 -15.77
CA SER A 165 5.25 11.40 -16.65
C SER A 165 6.56 11.95 -16.09
N HIS A 166 7.57 11.09 -16.03
CA HIS A 166 8.93 11.44 -15.61
C HIS A 166 9.89 11.13 -16.74
N GLU A 167 10.71 12.10 -17.14
CA GLU A 167 11.62 11.93 -18.27
C GLU A 167 13.09 11.92 -17.83
N ALA A 168 13.91 11.14 -18.52
CA ALA A 168 15.37 11.28 -18.50
C ALA A 168 15.96 11.04 -19.90
N GLY A 169 16.98 11.84 -20.24
CA GLY A 169 17.69 11.75 -21.51
C GLY A 169 18.95 10.88 -21.42
N PHE A 170 19.07 9.92 -22.33
CA PHE A 170 20.20 8.99 -22.43
C PHE A 170 20.94 9.19 -23.75
N TYR A 171 22.26 9.15 -23.70
CA TYR A 171 23.10 9.22 -24.89
C TYR A 171 23.46 7.80 -25.32
N ASP A 172 23.80 7.61 -26.60
CA ASP A 172 24.31 6.33 -27.05
C ASP A 172 25.61 5.94 -26.31
N ASN A 173 25.97 4.66 -26.42
CA ASN A 173 27.14 4.09 -25.75
C ASN A 173 28.48 4.74 -26.17
N GLN A 174 28.50 5.53 -27.25
CA GLN A 174 29.68 6.25 -27.73
C GLN A 174 29.80 7.62 -27.06
N ASN A 175 28.67 8.25 -26.71
CA ASN A 175 28.60 9.64 -26.27
C ASN A 175 28.20 9.82 -24.79
N GLY A 176 27.77 8.78 -24.07
CA GLY A 176 27.55 8.93 -22.62
C GLY A 176 26.78 7.84 -21.90
N ASP A 177 25.73 8.26 -21.19
CA ASP A 177 24.95 7.42 -20.29
C ASP A 177 23.92 6.61 -21.07
N ASP A 178 24.31 5.41 -21.47
CA ASP A 178 23.42 4.43 -22.11
C ASP A 178 22.35 3.94 -21.12
N TYR A 179 21.09 3.88 -21.55
CA TYR A 179 19.96 3.47 -20.71
C TYR A 179 20.09 2.00 -20.28
N ARG A 180 19.84 1.73 -19.00
CA ARG A 180 19.84 0.36 -18.46
C ARG A 180 18.58 -0.01 -17.71
N GLY A 181 17.90 0.96 -17.10
CA GLY A 181 16.70 0.66 -16.34
C GLY A 181 16.15 1.84 -15.56
N TRP A 182 15.07 1.56 -14.86
CA TRP A 182 14.47 2.45 -13.88
C TRP A 182 14.08 1.66 -12.63
N ALA A 183 13.99 2.34 -11.50
CA ALA A 183 13.38 1.85 -10.27
C ALA A 183 12.58 2.98 -9.62
N ILE A 184 11.46 2.66 -8.98
CA ILE A 184 10.66 3.58 -8.20
C ILE A 184 10.37 3.05 -6.80
N ARG A 185 10.23 3.98 -5.85
CA ARG A 185 9.69 3.74 -4.51
C ARG A 185 8.58 4.74 -4.24
N VAL A 186 7.43 4.23 -3.82
CA VAL A 186 6.28 5.03 -3.37
C VAL A 186 6.17 4.88 -1.85
N MET A 187 6.09 6.00 -1.14
CA MET A 187 5.94 6.05 0.31
C MET A 187 4.78 6.97 0.69
N ASP A 188 4.14 6.67 1.81
CA ASP A 188 3.27 7.65 2.47
C ASP A 188 4.11 8.71 3.20
N MET A 189 3.44 9.74 3.71
CA MET A 189 4.10 10.80 4.48
C MET A 189 4.61 10.37 5.86
N LYS A 190 4.31 9.13 6.29
CA LYS A 190 4.88 8.49 7.49
C LYS A 190 6.10 7.61 7.16
N GLY A 191 6.53 7.61 5.89
CA GLY A 191 7.64 6.82 5.37
C GLY A 191 7.33 5.34 5.14
N LYS A 192 6.09 4.89 5.34
CA LYS A 192 5.72 3.51 5.02
C LYS A 192 5.88 3.30 3.52
N ILE A 193 6.66 2.29 3.14
CA ILE A 193 6.79 1.88 1.75
C ILE A 193 5.48 1.23 1.32
N ILE A 194 4.81 1.86 0.36
CA ILE A 194 3.56 1.36 -0.24
C ILE A 194 3.89 0.42 -1.39
N ALA A 195 4.85 0.80 -2.25
CA ALA A 195 5.25 -0.02 -3.38
C ALA A 195 6.67 0.28 -3.82
N GLU A 196 7.35 -0.75 -4.31
CA GLU A 196 8.57 -0.60 -5.09
C GLU A 196 8.40 -1.32 -6.43
N ARG A 197 8.88 -0.71 -7.51
CA ARG A 197 8.85 -1.32 -8.85
C ARG A 197 10.13 -0.99 -9.59
N ALA A 198 10.50 -1.83 -10.53
CA ALA A 198 11.65 -1.57 -11.39
C ALA A 198 11.49 -2.29 -12.72
N SER A 199 12.23 -1.84 -13.73
CA SER A 199 12.32 -2.51 -15.02
C SER A 199 12.97 -3.90 -14.93
N ALA A 200 13.75 -4.15 -13.87
CA ALA A 200 14.26 -5.46 -13.49
C ALA A 200 14.41 -5.53 -11.96
N SER A 201 14.12 -6.69 -11.34
CA SER A 201 14.16 -6.86 -9.88
C SER A 201 15.53 -6.50 -9.27
N SER A 202 16.62 -6.78 -9.99
CA SER A 202 17.99 -6.45 -9.59
C SER A 202 18.24 -4.95 -9.38
N TYR A 203 17.37 -4.09 -9.94
CA TYR A 203 17.51 -2.64 -9.85
C TYR A 203 16.88 -2.02 -8.60
N LEU A 204 16.03 -2.75 -7.87
CA LEU A 204 15.45 -2.27 -6.62
C LEU A 204 16.51 -1.91 -5.58
N ARG A 205 17.67 -2.58 -5.60
CA ARG A 205 18.81 -2.27 -4.72
C ARG A 205 19.27 -0.82 -4.79
N TYR A 206 19.11 -0.16 -5.95
CA TYR A 206 19.55 1.22 -6.14
C TYR A 206 18.68 2.21 -5.34
N LEU A 207 17.42 1.86 -5.04
CA LEU A 207 16.55 2.68 -4.19
C LEU A 207 17.11 2.83 -2.77
N LYS A 208 17.82 1.80 -2.25
CA LYS A 208 18.43 1.83 -0.91
C LYS A 208 19.70 2.69 -0.84
N THR A 209 20.35 2.91 -1.98
CA THR A 209 21.61 3.64 -2.06
C THR A 209 21.43 5.15 -2.25
N VAL A 210 20.19 5.60 -2.50
CA VAL A 210 19.90 7.01 -2.74
C VAL A 210 19.69 7.74 -1.42
N VAL A 211 20.52 8.74 -1.16
CA VAL A 211 20.25 9.74 -0.11
C VAL A 211 19.15 10.68 -0.62
N THR A 212 17.98 10.67 0.01
CA THR A 212 16.83 11.50 -0.36
C THR A 212 16.85 12.83 0.39
N ARG A 213 16.50 13.94 -0.26
CA ARG A 213 16.54 15.27 0.38
C ARG A 213 15.34 15.53 1.29
N ARG A 214 14.18 14.98 0.95
CA ARG A 214 12.91 15.20 1.67
C ARG A 214 12.06 13.95 1.82
N ALA A 215 12.60 12.75 1.59
CA ALA A 215 11.80 11.55 1.77
C ALA A 215 11.35 11.43 3.23
N PRO A 216 10.07 11.11 3.46
CA PRO A 216 9.63 10.60 4.74
C PRO A 216 10.49 9.39 5.14
N MET A 217 11.02 9.39 6.36
CA MET A 217 11.81 8.25 6.85
C MET A 217 10.85 7.10 7.20
N PRO A 218 11.11 5.88 6.73
CA PRO A 218 10.30 4.73 7.11
C PRO A 218 10.28 4.57 8.62
N SER A 219 9.08 4.43 9.17
CA SER A 219 8.87 4.08 10.56
C SER A 219 9.43 2.67 10.80
N GLY A 220 10.66 2.57 11.30
CA GLY A 220 11.26 1.29 11.69
C GLY A 220 12.75 1.08 11.45
N GLU A 221 13.49 2.04 10.88
CA GLU A 221 14.96 1.97 10.85
C GLU A 221 15.58 3.04 11.77
N GLY A 222 15.18 2.99 13.05
CA GLY A 222 15.86 3.68 14.12
C GLY A 222 16.93 2.78 14.75
N GLU A 223 18.19 3.19 14.61
CA GLU A 223 19.22 3.06 15.63
C GLU A 223 19.42 1.68 16.30
N ASP A 224 20.03 0.74 15.56
CA ASP A 224 20.99 -0.19 16.16
C ASP A 224 22.40 0.41 16.03
N ARG A 225 22.69 1.49 16.78
CA ARG A 225 24.07 1.90 17.13
C ARG A 225 24.11 2.59 18.49
#